data_AF-A0A7C9KAA1-F1
#
_entry.id   AF-A0A7C9KAA1-F1
#
_cell.length_a   1.000
_cell.length_b   1.000
_cell.length_c   1.000
_cell.angle_alpha   90.00
_cell.angle_beta   90.00
_cell.angle_gamma   90.00
#
_symmetry.space_group_name_H-M   'P 1'
#
loop_
_entity.id
_entity.type
_entity.pdbx_description
1 polymer ?
#
loop_
_entity_poly.entity_id
_entity_poly.type
_entity_poly.pdbx_seq_one_letter_code
_entity_poly.pdbx_strand_id
1 'polypeptide(L)'
;MLPNQALSQILAVQPVLDSTERDQAAPRAAFEHFKIGQTLTGLVKSLTNGISLVEVGGQNVAMRLPNTVGAGDTLKLRFAGHMPQ
;
A
#
# COMPACT_ATOMS: atom_id res chain seq x y z
N MET A 1 -22.92 -53.54 -4.03
CA MET A 1 -23.70 -52.87 -2.95
C MET A 1 -22.70 -52.19 -2.04
N LEU A 2 -22.68 -50.85 -1.99
CA LEU A 2 -21.80 -50.07 -1.11
C LEU A 2 -22.65 -49.49 0.03
N PRO A 3 -22.25 -49.72 1.30
CA PRO A 3 -22.45 -48.77 2.39
C PRO A 3 -21.06 -48.39 2.95
N ASN A 4 -20.80 -47.31 3.66
CA ASN A 4 -21.66 -46.41 4.40
C ASN A 4 -20.91 -45.07 4.54
N GLN A 5 -21.69 -44.00 4.68
CA GLN A 5 -21.26 -42.61 4.70
C GLN A 5 -20.56 -42.23 6.02
N ALA A 6 -19.47 -41.47 5.91
CA ALA A 6 -19.04 -40.53 6.95
C ALA A 6 -18.59 -39.25 6.25
N LEU A 7 -19.56 -38.44 5.80
CA LEU A 7 -19.30 -37.09 5.31
C LEU A 7 -18.99 -36.21 6.52
N SER A 8 -17.72 -36.12 6.89
CA SER A 8 -17.21 -35.07 7.77
C SER A 8 -17.55 -33.73 7.13
N GLN A 9 -18.56 -33.07 7.67
CA GLN A 9 -18.96 -31.71 7.32
C GLN A 9 -17.85 -30.78 7.81
N ILE A 10 -16.85 -30.56 6.96
CA ILE A 10 -15.88 -29.49 7.17
C ILE A 10 -16.64 -28.20 6.86
N LEU A 11 -17.28 -27.65 7.90
CA LEU A 11 -17.67 -26.26 7.93
C LEU A 11 -16.39 -25.47 7.68
N ALA A 12 -16.25 -24.93 6.47
CA ALA A 12 -15.24 -23.93 6.17
C ALA A 12 -15.59 -22.69 6.98
N VAL A 13 -15.19 -22.68 8.25
CA VAL A 13 -15.00 -21.46 9.02
C VAL A 13 -13.91 -20.72 8.25
N GLN A 14 -14.33 -19.83 7.34
CA GLN A 14 -13.45 -18.80 6.82
C GLN A 14 -12.85 -18.14 8.06
N PRO A 15 -11.53 -18.25 8.33
CA PRO A 15 -10.93 -17.29 9.22
C PRO A 15 -11.23 -15.94 8.57
N VAL A 16 -11.89 -15.06 9.30
CA VAL A 16 -11.86 -13.64 8.97
C VAL A 16 -10.39 -13.31 9.00
N LEU A 17 -9.75 -13.36 7.83
CA LEU A 17 -8.42 -12.87 7.59
C LEU A 17 -8.49 -11.43 8.04
N ASP A 18 -7.89 -11.21 9.20
CA ASP A 18 -7.68 -9.93 9.83
C ASP A 18 -7.47 -8.91 8.71
N SER A 19 -8.40 -7.96 8.59
CA SER A 19 -8.41 -6.95 7.53
C SER A 19 -7.17 -6.04 7.57
N THR A 20 -6.25 -6.32 8.49
CA THR A 20 -4.90 -5.81 8.63
C THR A 20 -3.98 -6.24 7.48
N GLU A 21 -4.21 -7.35 6.78
CA GLU A 21 -3.31 -7.77 5.68
C GLU A 21 -3.42 -6.92 4.41
N ARG A 22 -4.55 -6.23 4.19
CA ARG A 22 -4.70 -5.34 3.02
C ARG A 22 -4.04 -3.97 3.21
N ASP A 23 -3.77 -3.58 4.46
CA ASP A 23 -3.05 -2.35 4.82
C ASP A 23 -1.57 -2.62 5.19
N GLN A 24 -1.19 -3.90 5.34
CA GLN A 24 0.17 -4.37 5.67
C GLN A 24 1.03 -4.75 4.45
N ALA A 25 0.72 -4.28 3.24
CA ALA A 25 1.54 -4.57 2.06
C ALA A 25 2.80 -3.68 1.97
N ALA A 26 3.68 -3.76 2.97
CA ALA A 26 5.10 -3.41 2.87
C ALA A 26 5.55 -2.05 2.27
N PRO A 27 4.82 -0.90 2.32
CA PRO A 27 5.40 0.34 1.78
C PRO A 27 6.32 1.00 2.81
N ARG A 28 6.09 0.73 4.11
CA ARG A 28 6.65 1.49 5.23
C ARG A 28 8.13 1.23 5.47
N ALA A 29 8.57 -0.03 5.37
CA ALA A 29 9.98 -0.42 5.55
C ALA A 29 10.92 0.28 4.56
N ALA A 30 10.43 0.59 3.36
CA ALA A 30 11.20 1.30 2.35
C ALA A 30 11.36 2.79 2.64
N PHE A 31 10.66 3.37 3.63
CA PHE A 31 10.90 4.75 4.06
C PHE A 31 11.84 4.84 5.26
N GLU A 32 12.10 3.73 5.96
CA GLU A 32 12.96 3.67 7.15
C GLU A 32 14.43 4.06 6.87
N HIS A 33 14.88 3.90 5.63
CA HIS A 33 16.24 4.28 5.25
C HIS A 33 16.37 5.75 4.86
N PHE A 34 15.26 6.48 4.73
CA PHE A 34 15.30 7.90 4.39
C PHE A 34 15.54 8.76 5.64
N LYS A 35 16.40 9.77 5.47
CA LYS A 35 16.70 10.71 6.54
C LYS A 35 15.67 11.83 6.54
N ILE A 36 15.23 12.24 7.73
CA ILE A 36 14.38 13.43 7.88
C ILE A 36 15.08 14.62 7.22
N GLY A 37 14.34 15.33 6.37
CA GLY A 37 14.83 16.46 5.59
C GLY A 37 15.52 16.09 4.28
N GLN A 38 15.70 14.80 3.97
CA GLN A 38 16.23 14.34 2.69
C GLN A 38 15.30 14.74 1.55
N THR A 39 15.89 15.20 0.45
CA THR A 39 15.17 15.45 -0.79
C THR A 39 15.03 14.14 -1.56
N LEU A 40 13.80 13.82 -1.95
CA LEU A 40 13.45 12.65 -2.74
C LEU A 40 12.83 13.11 -4.06
N THR A 41 12.88 12.23 -5.05
CA THR A 41 12.18 12.41 -6.32
C THR A 41 11.06 11.39 -6.39
N GLY A 42 9.84 11.86 -6.68
CA GLY A 42 8.66 11.00 -6.85
C GLY A 42 8.10 11.13 -8.25
N LEU A 43 7.75 10.03 -8.91
CA LEU A 43 7.06 10.04 -10.20
C LEU A 43 5.57 9.76 -10.00
N VAL A 44 4.70 10.63 -10.47
CA VAL A 44 3.25 10.40 -10.39
C VAL A 44 2.86 9.39 -11.45
N LYS A 45 2.44 8.20 -11.04
CA LYS A 45 2.04 7.11 -11.92
C LYS A 45 0.58 7.24 -12.36
N SER A 46 -0.29 7.66 -11.46
CA SER A 46 -1.71 7.83 -11.74
C SER A 46 -2.36 8.79 -10.76
N LEU A 47 -3.54 9.29 -11.13
CA LEU A 47 -4.44 10.05 -10.28
C LEU A 47 -5.83 9.41 -10.37
N THR A 48 -6.41 9.05 -9.24
CA THR A 48 -7.75 8.46 -9.19
C THR A 48 -8.49 9.01 -7.98
N ASN A 49 -9.67 9.59 -8.20
CA ASN A 49 -10.54 10.13 -7.15
C ASN A 49 -9.83 11.10 -6.19
N GLY A 50 -8.91 11.93 -6.69
CA GLY A 50 -8.17 12.91 -5.89
C GLY A 50 -7.02 12.31 -5.07
N ILE A 51 -6.68 11.04 -5.28
CA ILE A 51 -5.49 10.39 -4.73
C ILE A 51 -4.53 10.08 -5.87
N SER A 52 -3.31 10.60 -5.75
CA SER A 52 -2.21 10.35 -6.68
C SER A 52 -1.41 9.14 -6.21
N LEU A 53 -1.12 8.22 -7.12
CA LEU A 53 -0.13 7.18 -6.87
C LEU A 53 1.24 7.70 -7.31
N VAL A 54 2.17 7.82 -6.38
CA VAL A 54 3.51 8.38 -6.59
C VAL A 54 4.56 7.32 -6.31
N GLU A 55 5.39 7.02 -7.29
CA GLU A 55 6.54 6.12 -7.14
C GLU A 55 7.71 6.89 -6.52
N VAL A 56 8.14 6.50 -5.32
CA VAL A 56 9.25 7.11 -4.57
C VAL A 56 10.22 6.00 -4.15
N GLY A 57 11.46 6.05 -4.60
CA GLY A 57 12.48 5.05 -4.23
C GLY A 57 12.09 3.61 -4.60
N GLY A 58 11.36 3.42 -5.71
CA GLY A 58 10.89 2.11 -6.16
C GLY A 58 9.62 1.60 -5.46
N GLN A 59 8.97 2.45 -4.65
CA GLN A 59 7.72 2.13 -3.96
C GLN A 59 6.58 3.01 -4.39
N ASN A 60 5.37 2.45 -4.47
CA ASN A 60 4.17 3.22 -4.80
C ASN A 60 3.51 3.76 -3.54
N VAL A 61 3.32 5.07 -3.48
CA VAL A 61 2.75 5.81 -2.36
C VAL A 61 1.47 6.50 -2.81
N ALA A 62 0.38 6.24 -2.10
CA ALA A 62 -0.84 7.02 -2.26
C ALA A 62 -0.68 8.38 -1.55
N MET A 63 -0.75 9.47 -2.31
CA MET A 63 -0.60 10.83 -1.80
C MET A 63 -1.76 11.71 -2.27
N ARG A 64 -2.21 12.61 -1.41
CA ARG A 64 -3.15 13.65 -1.82
C ARG A 64 -2.36 14.87 -2.25
N LEU A 65 -2.29 15.09 -3.55
CA LEU A 65 -1.55 16.19 -4.15
C LEU A 65 -2.49 17.35 -4.53
N PRO A 66 -1.98 18.59 -4.63
CA PRO A 66 -2.75 19.68 -5.19
C PRO A 66 -3.19 19.37 -6.63
N ASN A 67 -4.33 19.92 -7.05
CA ASN A 67 -4.96 19.64 -8.36
C ASN A 67 -4.08 19.97 -9.59
N THR A 68 -2.95 20.65 -9.39
CA THR A 68 -2.01 21.02 -10.45
C THR A 68 -1.09 19.87 -10.87
N VAL A 69 -1.07 18.74 -10.14
CA VAL A 69 -0.19 17.62 -10.42
C VAL A 69 -0.92 16.52 -11.18
N GLY A 70 -0.38 16.13 -12.34
CA GLY A 70 -0.87 15.08 -13.22
C GLY A 70 0.01 13.83 -13.24
N ALA A 71 -0.49 12.77 -13.87
CA ALA A 71 0.31 11.57 -14.13
C ALA A 71 1.45 11.88 -15.11
N GLY A 72 2.64 11.35 -14.84
CA GLY A 72 3.88 11.66 -15.55
C GLY A 72 4.71 12.78 -14.91
N ASP A 73 4.12 13.54 -13.97
CA ASP A 73 4.85 14.61 -13.30
C ASP A 73 5.91 14.06 -12.34
N THR A 74 7.04 14.76 -12.31
CA THR A 74 8.11 14.49 -11.35
C THR A 74 8.03 15.50 -10.21
N LEU A 75 7.90 14.98 -8.99
CA LEU A 75 7.80 15.75 -7.76
C LEU A 75 9.12 15.77 -7.02
N LYS A 76 9.50 16.95 -6.55
CA LYS A 76 10.55 17.10 -5.55
C LYS A 76 9.92 17.04 -4.17
N LEU A 77 10.12 15.94 -3.48
CA LEU A 77 9.56 15.67 -2.17
C LEU A 77 10.63 15.90 -1.09
N ARG A 78 10.19 16.23 0.12
CA ARG A 78 11.06 16.26 1.30
C ARG A 78 10.53 15.27 2.32
N PHE A 79 11.38 14.36 2.75
CA PHE A 79 11.00 13.36 3.74
C PHE A 79 10.79 14.06 5.10
N ALA A 80 9.54 14.12 5.55
CA ALA A 80 9.17 14.86 6.77
C ALA A 80 9.41 14.04 8.05
N GLY A 81 9.34 12.72 7.96
CA GLY A 81 9.55 11.82 9.08
C GLY A 81 8.79 10.53 8.96
N HIS A 82 9.00 9.68 9.97
CA HIS A 82 8.32 8.40 10.13
C HIS A 82 7.00 8.66 10.85
N MET A 83 5.94 7.97 10.45
CA MET A 83 4.69 8.02 11.21
C MET A 83 4.86 7.27 12.53
N PRO A 84 4.34 7.80 13.66
CA PRO A 84 4.36 7.09 14.93
C PRO A 84 3.50 5.81 14.85
N GLN A 85 3.95 4.76 15.56
CA GLN A 85 3.31 3.45 15.63
C GLN A 85 2.06 3.46 16.53
#